data_AF-A0A523ML63-F1
#
_entry.id   AF-A0A523ML63-F1
#
_cell.length_a   1.000
_cell.length_b   1.000
_cell.length_c   1.000
_cell.angle_alpha   90.00
_cell.angle_beta   90.00
_cell.angle_gamma   90.00
#
_symmetry.space_group_name_H-M   'P 1'
#
loop_
_entity.id
_entity.type
_entity.pdbx_description
1 polymer ?
#
loop_
_entity_poly.entity_id
_entity_poly.type
_entity_poly.pdbx_seq_one_letter_code
_entity_poly.pdbx_strand_id
1 'polypeptide(L)'
;MKSRLFLMLCVPAVACAKQELPPGTHPDRQAPRAVETYPSYGEAVPGFEGDAWIQFDEPLMNPRNIERTLLASPAGRYEVMPGRTRIRVRPEDGWLDGVVYYFAFPAGIADLLRNRTAAPIELLFSTGTDVSPTLVKGHAYDRVTGRGSRGARLLFLSEDSVPYTAVSDTGGVFRLPGLPYGDYRAIAFIDQNRDFEYQDEFESGDVVPFELTDELATASVDLWMLPADSTPPVLASVEVLDSLTVRLTFDDPLDPESSLADAVIRIQAEPGDRTWTVVDIVVGRPVVPVVEPDSIGVDAAPAVPVPQPTGLSRRPAQSFVTVTVAEPLVAGTYRVEASGLPNLRGLVGGGDANVDYVPPPPPTEVDLDDDAAADESEDLP
;
A
#
# COMPACT_ATOMS: atom_id res chain seq x y z
N MET A 1 25.89 -90.10 -51.05
CA MET A 1 25.64 -88.93 -51.92
C MET A 1 24.58 -88.07 -51.26
N LYS A 2 24.89 -86.80 -50.91
CA LYS A 2 23.96 -85.64 -50.73
C LYS A 2 22.93 -85.82 -49.58
N SER A 3 22.52 -84.85 -48.78
CA SER A 3 22.62 -83.40 -48.78
C SER A 3 22.47 -82.92 -47.32
N ARG A 4 23.14 -81.83 -46.98
CA ARG A 4 22.94 -81.04 -45.75
C ARG A 4 21.52 -80.48 -45.72
N LEU A 5 20.94 -80.28 -44.52
CA LEU A 5 20.13 -79.09 -44.30
C LEU A 5 20.30 -78.57 -42.87
N PHE A 6 20.47 -77.27 -42.83
CA PHE A 6 21.08 -76.43 -41.83
C PHE A 6 20.03 -76.04 -40.78
N LEU A 7 20.29 -76.28 -39.50
CA LEU A 7 19.43 -75.83 -38.40
C LEU A 7 19.60 -74.31 -38.27
N MET A 8 18.68 -73.56 -38.87
CA MET A 8 18.63 -72.10 -38.83
C MET A 8 18.13 -71.67 -37.44
N LEU A 9 19.08 -71.26 -36.60
CA LEU A 9 18.84 -70.65 -35.30
C LEU A 9 18.12 -69.30 -35.50
N CYS A 10 16.84 -69.25 -35.16
CA CYS A 10 16.03 -68.05 -35.24
C CYS A 10 16.27 -67.20 -33.98
N VAL A 11 17.06 -66.13 -34.11
CA VAL A 11 17.29 -65.14 -33.05
C VAL A 11 16.09 -64.18 -33.04
N PRO A 12 15.31 -64.07 -31.95
CA PRO A 12 14.23 -63.09 -31.88
C PRO A 12 14.84 -61.69 -31.76
N ALA A 13 14.70 -60.90 -32.80
CA ALA A 13 14.97 -59.47 -32.75
C ALA A 13 13.91 -58.82 -31.84
N VAL A 14 14.28 -58.54 -30.60
CA VAL A 14 13.51 -57.67 -29.70
C VAL A 14 13.68 -56.25 -30.23
N ALA A 15 12.88 -55.89 -31.23
CA ALA A 15 12.67 -54.50 -31.58
C ALA A 15 11.84 -53.88 -30.44
N CYS A 16 12.52 -53.28 -29.46
CA CYS A 16 11.90 -52.30 -28.58
C CYS A 16 11.39 -51.16 -29.48
N ALA A 17 10.11 -51.20 -29.84
CA ALA A 17 9.44 -50.05 -30.41
C ALA A 17 9.45 -48.95 -29.34
N LYS A 18 10.36 -47.99 -29.49
CA LYS A 18 10.36 -46.76 -28.71
C LYS A 18 9.10 -46.02 -29.13
N GLN A 19 8.10 -45.99 -28.26
CA GLN A 19 6.84 -45.30 -28.50
C GLN A 19 7.14 -43.80 -28.51
N GLU A 20 7.48 -43.26 -29.69
CA GLU A 20 7.59 -41.83 -29.90
C GLU A 20 6.18 -41.24 -30.01
N LEU A 21 5.98 -40.05 -29.45
CA LEU A 21 4.72 -39.32 -29.59
C LEU A 21 4.45 -39.08 -31.10
N PRO A 22 3.17 -39.09 -31.53
CA PRO A 22 2.82 -38.75 -32.90
C PRO A 22 3.51 -37.43 -33.31
N PRO A 23 4.20 -37.39 -34.46
CA PRO A 23 4.81 -36.15 -34.93
C PRO A 23 3.72 -35.10 -35.18
N GLY A 24 3.72 -34.02 -34.40
CA GLY A 24 2.89 -32.83 -34.69
C GLY A 24 2.10 -32.21 -33.54
N THR A 25 1.98 -32.82 -32.35
CA THR A 25 1.37 -32.12 -31.21
C THR A 25 2.45 -31.38 -30.44
N HIS A 26 2.53 -30.06 -30.59
CA HIS A 26 3.30 -29.23 -29.67
C HIS A 26 2.85 -29.52 -28.23
N PRO A 27 3.76 -29.58 -27.24
CA PRO A 27 3.37 -29.70 -25.84
C PRO A 27 2.36 -28.61 -25.49
N ASP A 28 1.30 -28.96 -24.76
CA ASP A 28 0.34 -27.97 -24.31
C ASP A 28 1.03 -26.95 -23.39
N ARG A 29 0.77 -25.68 -23.66
CA ARG A 29 1.33 -24.52 -22.96
C ARG A 29 0.25 -23.60 -22.42
N GLN A 30 -1.02 -23.96 -22.58
CA GLN A 30 -2.13 -23.18 -22.07
C GLN A 30 -2.30 -23.45 -20.58
N ALA A 31 -2.61 -22.39 -19.83
CA ALA A 31 -2.97 -22.52 -18.43
C ALA A 31 -4.41 -23.03 -18.30
N PRO A 32 -4.75 -23.69 -17.17
CA PRO A 32 -6.10 -24.18 -16.93
C PRO A 32 -7.07 -23.00 -16.89
N ARG A 33 -8.20 -23.13 -17.57
CA ARG A 33 -9.21 -22.08 -17.67
C ARG A 33 -10.44 -22.47 -16.87
N ALA A 34 -10.96 -21.54 -16.09
CA ALA A 34 -12.30 -21.68 -15.53
C ALA A 34 -13.32 -21.60 -16.66
N VAL A 35 -14.10 -22.66 -16.85
CA VAL A 35 -15.11 -22.76 -17.91
C VAL A 35 -16.54 -22.59 -17.39
N GLU A 36 -16.74 -22.79 -16.09
CA GLU A 36 -18.05 -22.70 -15.45
C GLU A 36 -17.87 -22.44 -13.96
N THR A 37 -18.80 -21.70 -13.38
CA THR A 37 -18.91 -21.52 -11.92
C THR A 37 -20.31 -21.90 -11.46
N TYR A 38 -20.43 -22.34 -10.22
CA TYR A 38 -21.72 -22.55 -9.58
C TYR A 38 -21.66 -22.00 -8.15
N PRO A 39 -22.55 -21.07 -7.79
CA PRO A 39 -23.46 -20.35 -8.69
C PRO A 39 -22.74 -19.60 -9.83
N SER A 40 -23.48 -19.23 -10.85
CA SER A 40 -22.96 -18.43 -11.96
C SER A 40 -22.49 -17.08 -11.42
N TYR A 41 -21.48 -16.48 -12.06
CA TYR A 41 -20.99 -15.17 -11.62
C TYR A 41 -22.11 -14.12 -11.66
N GLY A 42 -22.38 -13.49 -10.51
CA GLY A 42 -23.45 -12.51 -10.30
C GLY A 42 -24.83 -13.12 -10.03
N GLU A 43 -24.95 -14.44 -9.91
CA GLU A 43 -26.24 -15.10 -9.69
C GLU A 43 -26.76 -14.88 -8.26
N ALA A 44 -28.08 -14.73 -8.12
CA ALA A 44 -28.78 -14.74 -6.84
C ALA A 44 -29.41 -16.13 -6.60
N VAL A 45 -29.03 -16.76 -5.50
CA VAL A 45 -29.44 -18.12 -5.11
C VAL A 45 -29.96 -18.14 -3.65
N PRO A 46 -31.18 -17.63 -3.39
CA PRO A 46 -31.80 -17.71 -2.06
C PRO A 46 -31.84 -19.14 -1.52
N GLY A 47 -31.48 -19.32 -0.24
CA GLY A 47 -31.46 -20.63 0.40
C GLY A 47 -30.41 -21.60 -0.17
N PHE A 48 -29.27 -21.05 -0.62
CA PHE A 48 -28.18 -21.86 -1.17
C PHE A 48 -27.64 -22.90 -0.17
N GLU A 49 -27.53 -24.14 -0.63
CA GLU A 49 -26.97 -25.25 0.12
C GLU A 49 -25.86 -25.96 -0.66
N GLY A 50 -24.95 -26.61 0.06
CA GLY A 50 -23.84 -27.37 -0.53
C GLY A 50 -22.61 -26.52 -0.81
N ASP A 51 -21.84 -26.93 -1.82
CA ASP A 51 -20.55 -26.32 -2.15
C ASP A 51 -20.71 -25.37 -3.34
N ALA A 52 -20.15 -24.16 -3.24
CA ALA A 52 -19.92 -23.33 -4.41
C ALA A 52 -18.63 -23.81 -5.11
N TRP A 53 -18.53 -23.70 -6.44
CA TRP A 53 -17.43 -24.29 -7.17
C TRP A 53 -17.08 -23.64 -8.49
N ILE A 54 -15.84 -23.89 -8.92
CA ILE A 54 -15.28 -23.49 -10.21
C ILE A 54 -14.82 -24.74 -10.95
N GLN A 55 -15.31 -24.91 -12.17
CA GLN A 55 -14.95 -25.99 -13.09
C GLN A 55 -13.86 -25.54 -14.05
N PHE A 56 -12.87 -26.39 -14.24
CA PHE A 56 -11.76 -26.18 -15.15
C PHE A 56 -11.89 -27.09 -16.38
N ASP A 57 -11.36 -26.63 -17.51
CA ASP A 57 -11.28 -27.40 -18.77
C ASP A 57 -10.33 -28.58 -18.71
N GLU A 58 -9.37 -28.57 -17.78
CA GLU A 58 -8.35 -29.60 -17.66
C GLU A 58 -8.03 -30.04 -16.22
N PRO A 59 -7.32 -31.16 -16.03
CA PRO A 59 -6.93 -31.62 -14.71
C PRO A 59 -5.87 -30.73 -14.03
N LEU A 60 -6.15 -30.36 -12.79
CA LEU A 60 -5.28 -29.57 -11.94
C LEU A 60 -4.23 -30.46 -11.24
N MET A 61 -3.01 -29.94 -11.13
CA MET A 61 -2.05 -30.42 -10.15
C MET A 61 -2.55 -30.02 -8.76
N ASN A 62 -2.65 -31.00 -7.84
CA ASN A 62 -3.23 -30.81 -6.51
C ASN A 62 -2.73 -29.51 -5.85
N PRO A 63 -3.57 -28.46 -5.81
CA PRO A 63 -3.09 -27.14 -5.48
C PRO A 63 -3.00 -27.02 -3.95
N ARG A 64 -1.76 -27.05 -3.46
CA ARG A 64 -1.49 -26.93 -2.02
C ARG A 64 -1.71 -25.49 -1.59
N ASN A 65 -2.29 -25.29 -0.41
CA ASN A 65 -2.40 -24.00 0.28
C ASN A 65 -3.27 -22.94 -0.41
N ILE A 66 -4.18 -23.30 -1.34
CA ILE A 66 -5.14 -22.32 -1.91
C ILE A 66 -5.88 -21.58 -0.79
N GLU A 67 -6.33 -22.32 0.22
CA GLU A 67 -7.06 -21.79 1.38
C GLU A 67 -6.33 -20.63 2.06
N ARG A 68 -4.99 -20.68 2.16
CA ARG A 68 -4.19 -19.63 2.81
C ARG A 68 -4.05 -18.35 1.99
N THR A 69 -4.31 -18.43 0.69
CA THR A 69 -4.16 -17.31 -0.26
C THR A 69 -5.47 -16.97 -0.96
N LEU A 70 -6.57 -17.63 -0.57
CA LEU A 70 -7.92 -17.30 -1.00
C LEU A 70 -8.30 -15.97 -0.35
N LEU A 71 -8.73 -15.03 -1.18
CA LEU A 71 -9.51 -13.90 -0.69
C LEU A 71 -10.98 -14.33 -0.69
N ALA A 72 -11.61 -14.30 0.48
CA ALA A 72 -13.04 -14.56 0.63
C ALA A 72 -13.69 -13.39 1.35
N SER A 73 -14.79 -12.90 0.80
CA SER A 73 -15.66 -11.91 1.40
C SER A 73 -17.07 -12.49 1.46
N PRO A 74 -17.76 -12.44 2.62
CA PRO A 74 -17.37 -11.78 3.86
C PRO A 74 -16.13 -12.36 4.56
N ALA A 75 -15.52 -11.61 5.46
CA ALA A 75 -14.41 -12.08 6.29
C ALA A 75 -14.87 -13.27 7.14
N GLY A 76 -14.03 -14.31 7.20
CA GLY A 76 -14.35 -15.54 7.90
C GLY A 76 -13.48 -16.70 7.43
N ARG A 77 -13.78 -17.88 7.97
CA ARG A 77 -13.10 -19.13 7.59
C ARG A 77 -13.91 -19.89 6.55
N TYR A 78 -13.20 -20.41 5.56
CA TYR A 78 -13.78 -21.12 4.42
C TYR A 78 -12.99 -22.39 4.16
N GLU A 79 -13.70 -23.50 4.04
CA GLU A 79 -13.10 -24.75 3.60
C GLU A 79 -12.96 -24.74 2.08
N VAL A 80 -11.72 -24.94 1.60
CA VAL A 80 -11.44 -25.12 0.17
C VAL A 80 -11.12 -26.59 -0.10
N MET A 81 -11.86 -27.19 -1.03
CA MET A 81 -11.73 -28.60 -1.39
C MET A 81 -11.30 -28.74 -2.86
N PRO A 82 -9.99 -28.78 -3.14
CA PRO A 82 -9.50 -28.99 -4.50
C PRO A 82 -9.78 -30.42 -4.98
N GLY A 83 -10.38 -30.53 -6.17
CA GLY A 83 -10.58 -31.75 -6.92
C GLY A 83 -9.70 -31.81 -8.17
N ARG A 84 -9.88 -32.85 -8.99
CA ARG A 84 -9.11 -33.03 -10.22
C ARG A 84 -9.39 -31.96 -11.27
N THR A 85 -10.64 -31.54 -11.43
CA THR A 85 -11.04 -30.55 -12.46
C THR A 85 -11.95 -29.47 -11.87
N ARG A 86 -12.11 -29.45 -10.54
CA ARG A 86 -13.03 -28.56 -9.85
C ARG A 86 -12.43 -28.13 -8.53
N ILE A 87 -12.55 -26.85 -8.18
CA ILE A 87 -12.25 -26.36 -6.84
C ILE A 87 -13.58 -25.98 -6.20
N ARG A 88 -13.84 -26.53 -5.02
CA ARG A 88 -15.05 -26.27 -4.24
C ARG A 88 -14.71 -25.40 -3.03
N VAL A 89 -15.66 -24.58 -2.60
CA VAL A 89 -15.54 -23.68 -1.45
C VAL A 89 -16.87 -23.63 -0.69
N ARG A 90 -16.78 -23.58 0.64
CA ARG A 90 -17.92 -23.36 1.54
C ARG A 90 -17.47 -22.64 2.82
N PRO A 91 -18.31 -21.79 3.44
CA PRO A 91 -18.03 -21.26 4.77
C PRO A 91 -18.04 -22.40 5.81
N GLU A 92 -17.19 -22.33 6.82
CA GLU A 92 -17.16 -23.33 7.89
C GLU A 92 -18.48 -23.37 8.68
N ASP A 93 -19.09 -22.21 8.91
CA ASP A 93 -20.34 -22.05 9.67
C ASP A 93 -21.60 -22.12 8.79
N GLY A 94 -21.44 -22.44 7.50
CA GLY A 94 -22.53 -22.48 6.52
C GLY A 94 -22.85 -21.13 5.86
N TRP A 95 -23.71 -21.17 4.85
CA TRP A 95 -24.14 -19.99 4.11
C TRP A 95 -25.11 -19.15 4.95
N LEU A 96 -24.84 -17.85 5.04
CA LEU A 96 -25.74 -16.88 5.63
C LEU A 96 -26.73 -16.41 4.58
N ASP A 97 -27.98 -16.17 4.98
CA ASP A 97 -29.03 -15.69 4.09
C ASP A 97 -28.87 -14.19 3.81
N GLY A 98 -29.20 -13.73 2.59
CA GLY A 98 -29.13 -12.30 2.28
C GLY A 98 -27.71 -11.71 2.09
N VAL A 99 -26.69 -12.55 1.86
CA VAL A 99 -25.29 -12.14 1.83
C VAL A 99 -24.68 -12.27 0.44
N VAL A 100 -23.86 -11.29 0.05
CA VAL A 100 -23.04 -11.40 -1.16
C VAL A 100 -21.73 -12.10 -0.83
N TYR A 101 -21.41 -13.17 -1.55
CA TYR A 101 -20.17 -13.90 -1.42
C TYR A 101 -19.27 -13.64 -2.63
N TYR A 102 -18.04 -13.21 -2.34
CA TYR A 102 -17.00 -13.00 -3.32
C TYR A 102 -15.76 -13.82 -2.94
N PHE A 103 -15.27 -14.59 -3.90
CA PHE A 103 -14.07 -15.40 -3.78
C PHE A 103 -13.11 -15.04 -4.90
N ALA A 104 -11.88 -14.67 -4.54
CA ALA A 104 -10.76 -14.50 -5.46
C ALA A 104 -9.73 -15.59 -5.19
N PHE A 105 -9.74 -16.61 -6.03
CA PHE A 105 -8.72 -17.65 -6.04
C PHE A 105 -7.43 -17.09 -6.64
N PRO A 106 -6.27 -17.30 -6.00
CA PRO A 106 -5.02 -16.68 -6.42
C PRO A 106 -4.59 -17.15 -7.81
N ALA A 107 -3.78 -16.33 -8.49
CA ALA A 107 -3.04 -16.76 -9.67
C ALA A 107 -2.09 -17.93 -9.33
N GLY A 108 -1.62 -18.64 -10.36
CA GLY A 108 -0.64 -19.71 -10.21
C GLY A 108 -1.21 -21.11 -10.03
N ILE A 109 -2.54 -21.27 -10.17
CA ILE A 109 -3.20 -22.58 -10.24
C ILE A 109 -2.62 -23.33 -11.45
N ALA A 110 -2.13 -24.54 -11.22
CA ALA A 110 -1.36 -25.29 -12.20
C ALA A 110 -2.12 -26.52 -12.72
N ASP A 111 -1.99 -26.81 -14.01
CA ASP A 111 -2.38 -28.09 -14.60
C ASP A 111 -1.34 -29.21 -14.28
N LEU A 112 -1.54 -30.41 -14.84
CA LEU A 112 -0.58 -31.51 -14.70
C LEU A 112 0.74 -31.28 -15.48
N LEU A 113 0.77 -30.38 -16.45
CA LEU A 113 1.93 -30.03 -17.26
C LEU A 113 2.72 -28.82 -16.72
N ARG A 114 2.27 -28.26 -15.59
CA ARG A 114 2.81 -27.09 -14.89
C ARG A 114 2.59 -25.75 -15.61
N ASN A 115 1.65 -25.67 -16.53
CA ASN A 115 1.13 -24.39 -17.01
C ASN A 115 0.30 -23.74 -15.89
N ARG A 116 0.41 -22.42 -15.73
CA ARG A 116 -0.11 -21.70 -14.56
C ARG A 116 -0.99 -20.53 -14.95
N THR A 117 -2.09 -20.35 -14.22
CA THR A 117 -2.94 -19.16 -14.39
C THR A 117 -2.15 -17.89 -14.08
N ALA A 118 -2.29 -16.88 -14.93
CA ALA A 118 -1.59 -15.60 -14.78
C ALA A 118 -2.35 -14.59 -13.90
N ALA A 119 -3.67 -14.76 -13.79
CA ALA A 119 -4.56 -13.88 -13.04
C ALA A 119 -5.39 -14.69 -12.02
N PRO A 120 -5.92 -14.02 -10.99
CA PRO A 120 -6.92 -14.61 -10.10
C PRO A 120 -8.16 -15.10 -10.87
N ILE A 121 -8.84 -16.09 -10.31
CA ILE A 121 -10.13 -16.56 -10.80
C ILE A 121 -11.19 -16.19 -9.78
N GLU A 122 -12.29 -15.60 -10.24
CA GLU A 122 -13.29 -15.02 -9.37
C GLU A 122 -14.61 -15.79 -9.41
N LEU A 123 -15.26 -15.84 -8.26
CA LEU A 123 -16.61 -16.31 -8.07
C LEU A 123 -17.34 -15.27 -7.23
N LEU A 124 -18.46 -14.78 -7.74
CA LEU A 124 -19.31 -13.78 -7.08
C LEU A 124 -20.75 -14.24 -7.18
N PHE A 125 -21.48 -14.28 -6.07
CA PHE A 125 -22.91 -14.60 -6.07
C PHE A 125 -23.57 -14.07 -4.80
N SER A 126 -24.89 -14.08 -4.74
CA SER A 126 -25.67 -13.68 -3.57
C SER A 126 -26.55 -14.82 -3.08
N THR A 127 -26.65 -15.00 -1.77
CA THR A 127 -27.65 -15.88 -1.14
C THR A 127 -28.96 -15.13 -0.84
N GLY A 128 -29.08 -13.88 -1.26
CA GLY A 128 -30.28 -13.06 -1.12
C GLY A 128 -30.83 -12.60 -2.47
N THR A 129 -30.96 -11.29 -2.63
CA THR A 129 -31.39 -10.66 -3.88
C THR A 129 -30.24 -10.53 -4.89
N ASP A 130 -30.54 -9.98 -6.06
CA ASP A 130 -29.55 -9.70 -7.11
C ASP A 130 -28.30 -9.01 -6.58
N VAL A 131 -27.13 -9.47 -7.07
CA VAL A 131 -25.83 -8.88 -6.72
C VAL A 131 -25.78 -7.46 -7.25
N SER A 132 -25.47 -6.50 -6.38
CA SER A 132 -25.25 -5.11 -6.79
C SER A 132 -24.01 -5.03 -7.71
N PRO A 133 -24.08 -4.34 -8.87
CA PRO A 133 -22.98 -4.26 -9.84
C PRO A 133 -21.91 -3.24 -9.40
N THR A 134 -21.52 -3.30 -8.13
CA THR A 134 -20.63 -2.33 -7.48
C THR A 134 -19.18 -2.79 -7.54
N LEU A 135 -18.28 -1.83 -7.64
CA LEU A 135 -16.84 -2.03 -7.49
C LEU A 135 -16.28 -0.96 -6.56
N VAL A 136 -15.91 -1.36 -5.35
CA VAL A 136 -15.12 -0.50 -4.46
C VAL A 136 -13.65 -0.76 -4.73
N LYS A 137 -12.85 0.30 -4.84
CA LYS A 137 -11.40 0.22 -5.03
C LYS A 137 -10.68 1.32 -4.25
N GLY A 138 -9.37 1.27 -4.21
CA GLY A 138 -8.57 2.34 -3.64
C GLY A 138 -7.23 1.84 -3.14
N HIS A 139 -6.64 2.59 -2.21
CA HIS A 139 -5.33 2.28 -1.67
C HIS A 139 -5.32 2.26 -0.14
N ALA A 140 -4.56 1.33 0.42
CA ALA A 140 -4.09 1.40 1.79
C ALA A 140 -2.65 1.91 1.77
N TYR A 141 -2.40 3.03 2.45
CA TYR A 141 -1.08 3.63 2.60
C TYR A 141 -0.57 3.47 4.02
N ASP A 142 0.74 3.32 4.16
CA ASP A 142 1.44 3.59 5.41
C ASP A 142 1.59 5.10 5.58
N ARG A 143 1.03 5.65 6.66
CA ARG A 143 0.98 7.10 6.91
C ARG A 143 2.35 7.74 7.09
N VAL A 144 3.32 6.99 7.63
CA VAL A 144 4.65 7.49 7.95
C VAL A 144 5.50 7.61 6.69
N THR A 145 5.47 6.58 5.84
CA THR A 145 6.32 6.48 4.65
C THR A 145 5.63 6.97 3.38
N GLY A 146 4.30 7.10 3.40
CA GLY A 146 3.46 7.42 2.23
C GLY A 146 3.44 6.31 1.18
N ARG A 147 3.96 5.13 1.48
CA ARG A 147 4.01 4.00 0.55
C ARG A 147 2.75 3.17 0.65
N GLY A 148 2.37 2.53 -0.46
CA GLY A 148 1.32 1.53 -0.46
C GLY A 148 1.65 0.39 0.51
N SER A 149 0.68 0.07 1.36
CA SER A 149 0.84 -0.97 2.37
C SER A 149 0.40 -2.31 1.83
N ARG A 150 1.36 -3.23 1.71
CA ARG A 150 1.13 -4.55 1.13
C ARG A 150 0.39 -5.46 2.09
N GLY A 151 -0.64 -6.14 1.59
CA GLY A 151 -1.36 -7.16 2.35
C GLY A 151 -2.14 -6.59 3.52
N ALA A 152 -2.43 -5.28 3.51
CA ALA A 152 -3.37 -4.67 4.43
C ALA A 152 -4.74 -5.30 4.19
N ARG A 153 -5.41 -5.67 5.27
CA ARG A 153 -6.79 -6.11 5.24
C ARG A 153 -7.68 -4.88 5.26
N LEU A 154 -8.74 -4.94 4.47
CA LEU A 154 -9.81 -3.96 4.48
C LEU A 154 -11.09 -4.61 4.95
N LEU A 155 -11.85 -3.92 5.79
CA LEU A 155 -13.18 -4.29 6.23
C LEU A 155 -14.15 -3.17 5.94
N PHE A 156 -15.32 -3.53 5.42
CA PHE A 156 -16.47 -2.64 5.30
C PHE A 156 -17.53 -3.15 6.27
N LEU A 157 -17.65 -2.47 7.40
CA LEU A 157 -18.53 -2.85 8.50
C LEU A 157 -19.78 -1.99 8.49
N SER A 158 -20.95 -2.63 8.45
CA SER A 158 -22.24 -2.00 8.71
C SER A 158 -22.87 -2.68 9.94
N GLU A 159 -23.66 -1.95 10.73
CA GLU A 159 -24.17 -2.44 12.03
C GLU A 159 -25.01 -3.71 11.90
N ASP A 160 -25.75 -3.85 10.80
CA ASP A 160 -26.69 -4.94 10.56
C ASP A 160 -26.19 -5.96 9.50
N SER A 161 -24.88 -5.97 9.21
CA SER A 161 -24.31 -6.80 8.13
C SER A 161 -23.08 -7.59 8.56
N VAL A 162 -22.79 -8.61 7.77
CA VAL A 162 -21.50 -9.32 7.78
C VAL A 162 -20.34 -8.38 7.39
N PRO A 163 -19.13 -8.63 7.90
CA PRO A 163 -17.94 -7.85 7.55
C PRO A 163 -17.46 -8.18 6.14
N TYR A 164 -17.67 -7.30 5.16
CA TYR A 164 -17.10 -7.49 3.82
C TYR A 164 -15.61 -7.17 3.82
N THR A 165 -14.79 -7.92 3.08
CA THR A 165 -13.32 -7.77 3.14
C THR A 165 -12.62 -7.79 1.81
N ALA A 166 -11.54 -7.02 1.72
CA ALA A 166 -10.56 -7.08 0.65
C ALA A 166 -9.15 -7.12 1.24
N VAL A 167 -8.16 -7.38 0.40
CA VAL A 167 -6.73 -7.33 0.77
C VAL A 167 -5.99 -6.53 -0.29
N SER A 168 -5.08 -5.65 0.14
CA SER A 168 -4.26 -4.85 -0.76
C SER A 168 -3.11 -5.65 -1.38
N ASP A 169 -2.75 -5.28 -2.60
CA ASP A 169 -1.63 -5.85 -3.33
C ASP A 169 -0.27 -5.27 -2.89
N THR A 170 0.80 -5.57 -3.62
CA THR A 170 2.15 -5.07 -3.32
C THR A 170 2.31 -3.56 -3.35
N GLY A 171 1.44 -2.86 -4.08
CA GLY A 171 1.40 -1.40 -4.18
C GLY A 171 0.36 -0.76 -3.28
N GLY A 172 -0.29 -1.53 -2.39
CA GLY A 172 -1.35 -1.05 -1.51
C GLY A 172 -2.72 -0.94 -2.20
N VAL A 173 -2.85 -1.35 -3.45
CA VAL A 173 -4.12 -1.26 -4.21
C VAL A 173 -5.04 -2.40 -3.80
N PHE A 174 -6.31 -2.12 -3.56
CA PHE A 174 -7.32 -3.13 -3.31
C PHE A 174 -8.55 -2.95 -4.21
N ARG A 175 -9.36 -4.00 -4.27
CA ARG A 175 -10.67 -3.99 -4.92
C ARG A 175 -11.64 -4.95 -4.23
N LEU A 176 -12.91 -4.57 -4.20
CA LEU A 176 -14.01 -5.34 -3.63
C LEU A 176 -15.22 -5.23 -4.56
N PRO A 177 -15.45 -6.23 -5.42
CA PRO A 177 -16.66 -6.33 -6.22
C PRO A 177 -17.87 -6.72 -5.36
N GLY A 178 -19.05 -6.23 -5.72
CA GLY A 178 -20.32 -6.71 -5.18
C GLY A 178 -20.62 -6.29 -3.74
N LEU A 179 -19.96 -5.26 -3.22
CA LEU A 179 -20.36 -4.67 -1.93
C LEU A 179 -21.80 -4.12 -2.06
N PRO A 180 -22.76 -4.55 -1.24
CA PRO A 180 -24.10 -3.98 -1.26
C PRO A 180 -24.11 -2.47 -1.02
N TYR A 181 -25.15 -1.79 -1.47
CA TYR A 181 -25.36 -0.38 -1.14
C TYR A 181 -25.62 -0.21 0.36
N GLY A 182 -25.10 0.86 0.94
CA GLY A 182 -25.30 1.18 2.36
C GLY A 182 -24.19 2.04 2.96
N ASP A 183 -24.37 2.31 4.24
CA ASP A 183 -23.41 3.02 5.08
C ASP A 183 -22.47 2.03 5.77
N TYR A 184 -21.18 2.31 5.66
CA TYR A 184 -20.11 1.49 6.19
C TYR A 184 -19.11 2.33 6.98
N ARG A 185 -18.41 1.67 7.91
CA ARG A 185 -17.07 2.07 8.32
C ARG A 185 -16.09 1.26 7.48
N ALA A 186 -15.28 1.95 6.68
CA ALA A 186 -14.15 1.35 5.99
C ALA A 186 -12.95 1.37 6.94
N ILE A 187 -12.36 0.20 7.18
CA ILE A 187 -11.25 0.00 8.08
C ILE A 187 -10.14 -0.66 7.30
N ALA A 188 -8.93 -0.11 7.30
CA ALA A 188 -7.75 -0.75 6.73
C ALA A 188 -6.76 -0.99 7.86
N PHE A 189 -6.21 -2.20 7.95
CA PHE A 189 -5.26 -2.54 8.99
C PHE A 189 -4.34 -3.71 8.62
N ILE A 190 -3.24 -3.84 9.36
CA ILE A 190 -2.37 -5.01 9.28
C ILE A 190 -2.86 -6.06 10.28
N ASP A 191 -3.63 -7.02 9.77
CA ASP A 191 -4.16 -8.17 10.50
C ASP A 191 -3.05 -9.17 10.87
N GLN A 192 -2.32 -8.91 11.95
CA GLN A 192 -1.11 -9.66 12.31
C GLN A 192 -1.45 -11.04 12.89
N ASN A 193 -2.48 -11.09 13.72
CA ASN A 193 -2.98 -12.28 14.41
C ASN A 193 -3.96 -13.12 13.56
N ARG A 194 -4.46 -12.56 12.43
CA ARG A 194 -5.35 -13.23 11.48
C ARG A 194 -6.72 -13.58 12.07
N ASP A 195 -7.23 -12.72 12.93
CA ASP A 195 -8.56 -12.88 13.53
C ASP A 195 -9.64 -12.06 12.81
N PHE A 196 -9.25 -11.25 11.82
CA PHE A 196 -10.14 -10.36 11.07
C PHE A 196 -10.75 -9.23 11.91
N GLU A 197 -10.15 -8.88 13.05
CA GLU A 197 -10.60 -7.82 13.92
C GLU A 197 -9.52 -6.75 14.07
N TYR A 198 -9.87 -5.50 13.77
CA TYR A 198 -8.92 -4.40 13.94
C TYR A 198 -8.76 -4.02 15.41
N GLN A 199 -7.52 -4.07 15.90
CA GLN A 199 -7.17 -3.66 17.26
C GLN A 199 -6.21 -2.48 17.25
N ASP A 200 -6.76 -1.27 17.39
CA ASP A 200 -6.03 0.00 17.25
C ASP A 200 -4.80 0.16 18.18
N GLU A 201 -4.81 -0.52 19.33
CA GLU A 201 -3.69 -0.52 20.28
C GLU A 201 -2.46 -1.32 19.81
N PHE A 202 -2.67 -2.31 18.93
CA PHE A 202 -1.64 -3.29 18.54
C PHE A 202 -1.37 -3.32 17.04
N GLU A 203 -2.33 -2.89 16.24
CA GLU A 203 -2.29 -2.99 14.80
C GLU A 203 -2.26 -1.62 14.15
N SER A 204 -1.47 -1.52 13.08
CA SER A 204 -1.48 -0.32 12.26
C SER A 204 -2.79 -0.26 11.49
N GLY A 205 -3.49 0.87 11.50
CA GLY A 205 -4.74 0.99 10.79
C GLY A 205 -5.29 2.42 10.65
N ASP A 206 -6.37 2.53 9.89
CA ASP A 206 -7.16 3.77 9.69
C ASP A 206 -8.63 3.39 9.55
N VAL A 207 -9.50 4.31 9.98
CA VAL A 207 -10.96 4.13 9.99
C VAL A 207 -11.60 5.37 9.39
N VAL A 208 -12.38 5.18 8.33
CA VAL A 208 -13.12 6.27 7.68
C VAL A 208 -14.58 5.89 7.47
N PRO A 209 -15.53 6.83 7.63
CA PRO A 209 -16.90 6.60 7.17
C PRO A 209 -16.89 6.44 5.64
N PHE A 210 -17.70 5.52 5.14
CA PHE A 210 -17.81 5.21 3.72
C PHE A 210 -19.27 4.94 3.36
N GLU A 211 -19.82 5.75 2.47
CA GLU A 211 -21.18 5.61 1.97
C GLU A 211 -21.13 5.11 0.52
N LEU A 212 -21.91 4.07 0.22
CA LEU A 212 -22.06 3.54 -1.13
C LEU A 212 -23.53 3.62 -1.55
N THR A 213 -23.85 4.55 -2.45
CA THR A 213 -25.20 4.80 -2.95
C THR A 213 -25.43 4.13 -4.32
N ASP A 214 -26.70 3.93 -4.68
CA ASP A 214 -27.12 3.33 -5.95
C ASP A 214 -26.76 4.17 -7.19
N GLU A 215 -26.44 5.45 -6.99
CA GLU A 215 -25.88 6.34 -8.02
C GLU A 215 -24.43 5.99 -8.40
N LEU A 216 -23.72 5.21 -7.56
CA LEU A 216 -22.29 4.90 -7.72
C LEU A 216 -22.05 3.40 -7.93
N ALA A 217 -21.97 2.98 -9.19
CA ALA A 217 -21.52 1.62 -9.54
C ALA A 217 -20.01 1.40 -9.28
N THR A 218 -19.22 2.46 -9.13
CA THR A 218 -17.81 2.37 -8.77
C THR A 218 -17.47 3.48 -7.80
N ALA A 219 -16.91 3.12 -6.65
CA ALA A 219 -16.50 4.04 -5.61
C ALA A 219 -15.03 3.82 -5.24
N SER A 220 -14.38 4.89 -4.80
CA SER A 220 -12.98 4.86 -4.38
C SER A 220 -12.84 5.32 -2.94
N VAL A 221 -12.02 4.64 -2.15
CA VAL A 221 -11.65 5.07 -0.79
C VAL A 221 -10.18 4.79 -0.54
N ASP A 222 -9.45 5.80 -0.10
CA ASP A 222 -8.04 5.69 0.29
C ASP A 222 -7.92 5.78 1.82
N LEU A 223 -7.14 4.89 2.42
CA LEU A 223 -6.94 4.80 3.86
C LEU A 223 -5.46 4.97 4.20
N TRP A 224 -5.17 5.79 5.21
CA TRP A 224 -3.82 6.17 5.61
C TRP A 224 -3.49 5.61 6.99
N MET A 225 -3.05 4.36 7.01
CA MET A 225 -2.86 3.59 8.23
C MET A 225 -1.77 4.16 9.12
N LEU A 226 -2.16 4.45 10.34
CA LEU A 226 -1.28 4.90 11.42
C LEU A 226 -0.64 3.68 12.10
N PRO A 227 0.65 3.72 12.46
CA PRO A 227 1.24 2.68 13.29
C PRO A 227 0.54 2.63 14.65
N ALA A 228 0.57 1.46 15.28
CA ALA A 228 0.22 1.33 16.69
C ALA A 228 1.29 2.06 17.51
N ASP A 229 0.86 3.00 18.34
CA ASP A 229 1.75 3.81 19.14
C ASP A 229 1.04 4.26 20.42
N SER A 230 1.77 4.22 21.53
CA SER A 230 1.30 4.49 22.88
C SER A 230 2.17 5.52 23.61
N THR A 231 3.25 6.00 22.98
CA THR A 231 4.17 6.97 23.55
C THR A 231 3.95 8.36 22.94
N PRO A 232 4.08 9.43 23.74
CA PRO A 232 4.12 10.77 23.19
C PRO A 232 5.49 11.06 22.57
N PRO A 233 5.58 11.99 21.61
CA PRO A 233 6.83 12.34 20.95
C PRO A 233 7.85 12.93 21.93
N VAL A 234 9.09 12.48 21.87
CA VAL A 234 10.19 12.97 22.70
C VAL A 234 11.21 13.73 21.86
N LEU A 235 11.63 14.90 22.33
CA LEU A 235 12.68 15.69 21.67
C LEU A 235 14.01 14.91 21.70
N ALA A 236 14.46 14.48 20.53
CA ALA A 236 15.66 13.68 20.35
C ALA A 236 16.91 14.53 20.08
N SER A 237 16.78 15.59 19.27
CA SER A 237 17.90 16.49 18.98
C SER A 237 17.45 17.87 18.53
N VAL A 238 18.38 18.82 18.63
CA VAL A 238 18.20 20.21 18.19
C VAL A 238 19.39 20.59 17.34
N GLU A 239 19.12 21.26 16.22
CA GLU A 239 20.13 21.75 15.29
C GLU A 239 19.78 23.17 14.86
N VAL A 240 20.76 24.06 14.90
CA VAL A 240 20.60 25.41 14.36
C VAL A 240 20.99 25.37 12.88
N LEU A 241 20.00 25.55 12.00
CA LEU A 241 20.21 25.51 10.55
C LEU A 241 20.84 26.81 10.05
N ASP A 242 20.38 27.94 10.60
CA ASP A 242 20.91 29.28 10.38
C ASP A 242 20.56 30.17 11.58
N SER A 243 20.91 31.46 11.54
CA SER A 243 20.68 32.36 12.68
C SER A 243 19.19 32.61 12.99
N LEU A 244 18.26 32.29 12.11
CA LEU A 244 16.82 32.48 12.30
C LEU A 244 16.04 31.18 12.39
N THR A 245 16.67 30.05 12.06
CA THR A 245 15.99 28.77 11.88
C THR A 245 16.61 27.68 12.73
N VAL A 246 15.80 27.08 13.60
CA VAL A 246 16.18 25.95 14.44
C VAL A 246 15.33 24.74 14.08
N ARG A 247 15.96 23.59 13.90
CA ARG A 247 15.31 22.30 13.68
C ARG A 247 15.28 21.49 14.97
N LEU A 248 14.10 21.09 15.40
CA LEU A 248 13.88 20.16 16.51
C LEU A 248 13.46 18.81 15.93
N THR A 249 14.22 17.75 16.21
CA THR A 249 13.91 16.38 15.76
C THR A 249 13.35 15.57 16.91
N PHE A 250 12.26 14.85 16.66
CA PHE A 250 11.57 13.96 17.59
C PHE A 250 11.79 12.50 17.18
N ASP A 251 11.67 11.60 18.15
CA ASP A 251 11.71 10.15 17.91
C ASP A 251 10.44 9.62 17.23
N ASP A 252 9.30 10.27 17.45
CA ASP A 252 8.03 9.94 16.82
C ASP A 252 7.70 10.81 15.59
N PRO A 253 6.94 10.27 14.63
CA PRO A 253 6.39 11.04 13.53
C PRO A 253 5.29 11.99 14.03
N LEU A 254 5.38 13.24 13.57
CA LEU A 254 4.42 14.30 13.82
C LEU A 254 3.51 14.48 12.59
N ASP A 255 2.28 14.93 12.85
CA ASP A 255 1.31 15.21 11.79
C ASP A 255 1.46 16.64 11.26
N PRO A 256 1.83 16.85 9.99
CA PRO A 256 1.96 18.18 9.41
C PRO A 256 0.63 18.95 9.27
N GLU A 257 -0.50 18.27 9.43
CA GLU A 257 -1.84 18.85 9.32
C GLU A 257 -2.49 19.09 10.68
N SER A 258 -1.87 18.64 11.77
CA SER A 258 -2.38 18.85 13.11
C SER A 258 -2.20 20.28 13.59
N SER A 259 -3.14 20.75 14.41
CA SER A 259 -3.04 22.06 15.04
C SER A 259 -1.88 22.08 16.04
N LEU A 260 -1.06 23.13 15.96
CA LEU A 260 0.04 23.39 16.90
C LEU A 260 -0.30 24.52 17.89
N ALA A 261 -1.59 24.82 18.10
CA ALA A 261 -2.02 25.93 18.95
C ALA A 261 -1.51 25.84 20.40
N ASP A 262 -1.35 24.61 20.90
CA ASP A 262 -0.87 24.34 22.27
C ASP A 262 0.65 24.09 22.32
N ALA A 263 1.34 24.12 21.16
CA ALA A 263 2.78 23.89 21.11
C ALA A 263 3.55 25.11 21.64
N VAL A 264 4.45 24.86 22.59
CA VAL A 264 5.31 25.90 23.20
C VAL A 264 6.76 25.49 23.04
N ILE A 265 7.54 26.38 22.40
CA ILE A 265 8.98 26.22 22.23
C ILE A 265 9.67 27.40 22.90
N ARG A 266 10.63 27.12 23.79
CA ARG A 266 11.46 28.11 24.47
C ARG A 266 12.91 27.89 24.08
N ILE A 267 13.58 28.95 23.66
CA ILE A 267 15.01 28.96 23.35
C ILE A 267 15.68 29.96 24.29
N GLN A 268 16.58 29.47 25.14
CA GLN A 268 17.28 30.26 26.16
C GLN A 268 18.79 30.10 26.01
N ALA A 269 19.56 31.17 26.19
CA ALA A 269 21.02 31.11 26.20
C ALA A 269 21.54 30.46 27.49
N GLU A 270 22.62 29.69 27.38
CA GLU A 270 23.34 29.09 28.49
C GLU A 270 24.84 29.41 28.39
N PRO A 271 25.47 30.06 29.40
CA PRO A 271 24.86 30.55 30.64
C PRO A 271 24.06 31.85 30.43
N GLY A 272 22.91 31.97 31.10
CA GLY A 272 22.14 33.22 31.15
C GLY A 272 20.63 33.02 31.09
N ASP A 273 19.89 34.13 31.05
CA ASP A 273 18.41 34.14 31.01
C ASP A 273 17.84 34.80 29.75
N ARG A 274 18.69 35.13 28.76
CA ARG A 274 18.21 35.70 27.50
C ARG A 274 17.39 34.64 26.76
N THR A 275 16.19 35.01 26.32
CA THR A 275 15.29 34.16 25.54
C THR A 275 15.04 34.73 24.15
N TRP A 276 14.78 33.86 23.18
CA TRP A 276 14.40 34.24 21.82
C TRP A 276 12.89 34.05 21.62
N THR A 277 12.27 35.02 20.96
CA THR A 277 10.85 34.93 20.61
C THR A 277 10.69 34.02 19.39
N VAL A 278 9.91 32.96 19.54
CA VAL A 278 9.50 32.08 18.45
C VAL A 278 8.36 32.76 17.66
N VAL A 279 8.55 32.87 16.35
CA VAL A 279 7.60 33.50 15.41
C VAL A 279 6.72 32.46 14.73
N ASP A 280 7.31 31.32 14.37
CA ASP A 280 6.63 30.27 13.63
C ASP A 280 7.13 28.89 14.02
N ILE A 281 6.23 27.91 13.94
CA ILE A 281 6.46 26.50 14.26
C ILE A 281 5.79 25.69 13.15
N VAL A 282 6.59 24.99 12.36
CA VAL A 282 6.10 24.18 11.23
C VAL A 282 6.61 22.75 11.36
N VAL A 283 5.71 21.77 11.33
CA VAL A 283 6.09 20.36 11.21
C VAL A 283 6.64 20.10 9.80
N GLY A 284 7.87 19.60 9.72
CA GLY A 284 8.61 19.44 8.48
C GLY A 284 9.27 20.72 7.99
N ARG A 285 9.43 20.82 6.66
CA ARG A 285 9.97 22.03 6.02
C ARG A 285 8.86 23.05 5.81
N PRO A 286 9.12 24.35 6.04
CA PRO A 286 8.19 25.39 5.64
C PRO A 286 7.96 25.30 4.13
N VAL A 287 6.69 25.25 3.72
CA VAL A 287 6.33 25.31 2.31
C VAL A 287 6.60 26.73 1.85
N VAL A 288 7.68 26.94 1.11
CA VAL A 288 7.84 28.18 0.34
C VAL A 288 6.79 28.11 -0.76
N PRO A 289 5.83 29.05 -0.84
CA PRO A 289 4.93 29.09 -1.99
C PRO A 289 5.83 29.22 -3.23
N VAL A 290 5.75 28.23 -4.11
CA VAL A 290 6.35 28.33 -5.44
C VAL A 290 5.61 29.47 -6.12
N VAL A 291 6.21 30.66 -6.11
CA VAL A 291 5.83 31.71 -7.06
C VAL A 291 6.23 31.14 -8.41
N GLU A 292 5.27 30.66 -9.18
CA GLU A 292 5.52 30.31 -10.57
C GLU A 292 6.12 31.56 -11.22
N PRO A 293 7.35 31.50 -11.75
CA PRO A 293 7.83 32.59 -12.56
C PRO A 293 6.89 32.68 -13.76
N ASP A 294 6.25 33.84 -13.95
CA ASP A 294 5.48 34.16 -15.15
C ASP A 294 6.32 33.81 -16.38
N SER A 295 6.09 32.61 -16.92
CA SER A 295 6.87 32.05 -18.00
C SER A 295 6.01 32.09 -19.25
N ILE A 296 6.40 33.06 -20.08
CA ILE A 296 6.18 33.15 -21.52
C ILE A 296 5.87 31.78 -22.13
N GLY A 297 4.72 31.70 -22.79
CA GLY A 297 4.16 30.49 -23.35
C GLY A 297 5.13 29.76 -24.28
N VAL A 298 5.41 28.51 -23.92
CA VAL A 298 5.89 27.50 -24.85
C VAL A 298 4.96 26.30 -24.70
N ASP A 299 4.26 25.96 -25.78
CA ASP A 299 3.34 24.83 -25.87
C ASP A 299 4.02 23.54 -25.41
N ALA A 300 3.72 23.10 -24.19
CA ALA A 300 4.06 21.77 -23.69
C ALA A 300 2.92 20.81 -24.07
N ALA A 301 3.27 19.73 -24.76
CA ALA A 301 2.39 18.64 -25.13
C ALA A 301 1.59 18.12 -23.91
N PRO A 302 0.34 17.64 -24.10
CA PRO A 302 -0.52 17.26 -22.99
C PRO A 302 0.10 16.09 -22.22
N ALA A 303 0.50 16.35 -20.98
CA ALA A 303 0.86 15.33 -20.03
C ALA A 303 -0.36 14.42 -19.80
N VAL A 304 -0.15 13.10 -19.88
CA VAL A 304 -1.15 12.10 -19.48
C VAL A 304 -1.54 12.40 -18.02
N PRO A 305 -2.82 12.59 -17.68
CA PRO A 305 -3.21 12.87 -16.31
C PRO A 305 -2.90 11.62 -15.48
N VAL A 306 -1.92 11.71 -14.59
CA VAL A 306 -1.83 10.79 -13.47
C VAL A 306 -3.04 11.10 -12.59
N PRO A 307 -3.97 10.16 -12.35
CA PRO A 307 -5.14 10.43 -11.54
C PRO A 307 -4.69 10.87 -10.15
N GLN A 308 -5.04 12.10 -9.78
CA GLN A 308 -4.84 12.61 -8.44
C GLN A 308 -5.78 11.86 -7.48
N PRO A 309 -5.32 11.48 -6.28
CA PRO A 309 -6.15 10.79 -5.30
C PRO A 309 -7.36 11.66 -4.94
N THR A 310 -8.55 11.06 -4.94
CA THR A 310 -9.81 11.70 -4.54
C THR A 310 -10.07 11.66 -3.03
N GLY A 311 -9.10 11.18 -2.24
CA GLY A 311 -9.09 11.37 -0.78
C GLY A 311 -8.44 12.70 -0.40
N LEU A 312 -8.72 13.19 0.82
CA LEU A 312 -7.94 14.28 1.44
C LEU A 312 -6.45 13.99 1.20
N SER A 313 -5.79 14.83 0.40
CA SER A 313 -4.36 14.68 0.08
C SER A 313 -3.56 14.97 1.34
N ARG A 314 -3.45 13.98 2.21
CA ARG A 314 -2.80 14.17 3.48
C ARG A 314 -1.28 14.19 3.31
N ARG A 315 -0.59 15.20 3.82
CA ARG A 315 0.88 15.32 3.70
C ARG A 315 1.63 14.18 4.41
N PRO A 316 2.82 13.77 3.93
CA PRO A 316 3.63 12.76 4.62
C PRO A 316 4.05 13.23 6.01
N ALA A 317 3.99 12.31 6.98
CA ALA A 317 4.45 12.57 8.34
C ALA A 317 5.92 13.03 8.38
N GLN A 318 6.28 13.81 9.40
CA GLN A 318 7.64 14.34 9.59
C GLN A 318 8.08 14.13 11.02
N SER A 319 9.33 13.75 11.25
CA SER A 319 9.88 13.57 12.60
C SER A 319 10.57 14.84 13.13
N PHE A 320 10.33 16.00 12.52
CA PHE A 320 10.97 17.23 12.95
C PHE A 320 10.07 18.44 12.77
N VAL A 321 10.36 19.48 13.54
CA VAL A 321 9.74 20.80 13.47
C VAL A 321 10.80 21.82 13.10
N THR A 322 10.47 22.70 12.18
CA THR A 322 11.25 23.90 11.87
C THR A 322 10.68 25.07 12.65
N VAL A 323 11.54 25.74 13.41
CA VAL A 323 11.20 26.86 14.29
C VAL A 323 11.88 28.11 13.76
N THR A 324 11.11 29.16 13.55
CA THR A 324 11.64 30.47 13.16
C THR A 324 11.64 31.42 14.35
N VAL A 325 12.76 32.08 14.60
CA VAL A 325 12.90 33.08 15.68
C VAL A 325 12.87 34.51 15.14
N ALA A 326 12.42 35.45 15.97
CA ALA A 326 12.24 36.86 15.58
C ALA A 326 13.56 37.63 15.43
N GLU A 327 14.59 37.22 16.18
CA GLU A 327 15.90 37.85 16.20
C GLU A 327 16.98 36.80 15.90
N PRO A 328 18.06 37.19 15.17
CA PRO A 328 19.17 36.28 14.92
C PRO A 328 19.77 35.72 16.21
N LEU A 329 19.99 34.42 16.24
CA LEU A 329 20.84 33.74 17.21
C LEU A 329 22.28 34.24 17.05
N VAL A 330 22.98 34.34 18.17
CA VAL A 330 24.41 34.71 18.25
C VAL A 330 25.25 33.50 18.62
N ALA A 331 26.56 33.55 18.41
CA ALA A 331 27.43 32.44 18.82
C ALA A 331 27.26 32.13 20.31
N GLY A 332 27.01 30.88 20.67
CA GLY A 332 26.78 30.46 22.05
C GLY A 332 26.08 29.10 22.19
N THR A 333 25.86 28.69 23.43
CA THR A 333 25.10 27.48 23.78
C THR A 333 23.68 27.88 24.15
N TYR A 334 22.71 27.05 23.77
CA TYR A 334 21.28 27.28 23.97
C TYR A 334 20.63 26.05 24.59
N ARG A 335 19.77 26.26 25.58
CA ARG A 335 18.81 25.27 26.06
C ARG A 335 17.48 25.48 25.34
N VAL A 336 16.99 24.43 24.70
CA VAL A 336 15.74 24.44 23.95
C VAL A 336 14.77 23.49 24.62
N GLU A 337 13.62 24.01 25.02
CA GLU A 337 12.51 23.25 25.60
C GLU A 337 11.34 23.27 24.62
N ALA A 338 10.75 22.09 24.37
CA ALA A 338 9.55 21.93 23.55
C ALA A 338 8.47 21.21 24.36
N SER A 339 7.22 21.59 24.16
CA SER A 339 6.05 20.93 24.77
C SER A 339 4.82 21.17 23.92
N GLY A 340 3.79 20.35 24.08
CA GLY A 340 2.53 20.56 23.37
C GLY A 340 2.52 20.06 21.92
N LEU A 341 3.50 19.24 21.51
CA LEU A 341 3.57 18.71 20.15
C LEU A 341 2.85 17.36 20.05
N PRO A 342 1.80 17.24 19.21
CA PRO A 342 1.10 15.97 18.99
C PRO A 342 1.83 15.09 17.96
N ASN A 343 1.94 13.79 18.24
CA ASN A 343 2.29 12.81 17.21
C ASN A 343 1.09 12.50 16.29
N LEU A 344 1.27 11.59 15.34
CA LEU A 344 0.21 11.21 14.40
C LEU A 344 -1.06 10.63 15.04
N ARG A 345 -1.00 10.19 16.30
CA ARG A 345 -2.14 9.67 17.08
C ARG A 345 -2.73 10.71 18.04
N GLY A 346 -2.20 11.93 18.04
CA GLY A 346 -2.62 13.00 18.94
C GLY A 346 -2.05 12.90 20.36
N LEU A 347 -1.10 12.00 20.62
CA LEU A 347 -0.40 11.97 21.91
C LEU A 347 0.56 13.15 21.98
N VAL A 348 0.45 13.93 23.06
CA VAL A 348 1.15 15.21 23.18
C VAL A 348 2.44 15.02 23.98
N GLY A 349 3.55 15.45 23.40
CA GLY A 349 4.89 15.30 23.96
C GLY A 349 5.75 16.56 23.88
N GLY A 350 7.07 16.38 23.97
CA GLY A 350 8.04 17.44 24.13
C GLY A 350 9.39 16.95 24.64
N GLY A 351 10.13 17.82 25.32
CA GLY A 351 11.43 17.52 25.93
C GLY A 351 12.35 18.72 25.91
N ASP A 352 13.58 18.53 26.37
CA ASP A 352 14.61 19.57 26.35
C ASP A 352 15.96 19.04 25.88
N ALA A 353 16.71 19.89 25.19
CA ALA A 353 18.04 19.58 24.71
C ALA A 353 18.88 20.86 24.60
N ASN A 354 20.21 20.68 24.69
CA ASN A 354 21.15 21.77 24.48
C ASN A 354 21.73 21.72 23.06
N VAL A 355 22.00 22.88 22.49
CA VAL A 355 22.62 23.03 21.17
C VAL A 355 23.65 24.16 21.19
N ASP A 356 24.79 23.92 20.55
CA ASP A 356 25.78 24.96 20.30
C ASP A 356 25.56 25.57 18.91
N TYR A 357 25.62 26.89 18.83
CA TYR A 357 25.59 27.62 17.56
C TYR A 357 26.91 28.36 17.34
N VAL A 358 27.54 28.06 16.21
CA VAL A 358 28.69 28.79 15.69
C VAL A 358 28.29 29.33 14.31
N PRO A 359 28.15 30.66 14.13
CA PRO A 359 27.81 31.23 12.84
C PRO A 359 28.83 30.81 11.77
N PRO A 360 28.39 30.54 10.53
CA PRO A 360 29.32 30.29 9.44
C PRO A 360 30.26 31.49 9.27
N PRO A 361 31.54 31.27 8.89
CA PRO A 361 32.46 32.37 8.62
C PRO A 361 31.87 33.28 7.53
N PRO A 362 32.11 34.61 7.63
CA PRO A 362 31.67 35.52 6.58
C PRO A 362 32.22 35.05 5.23
N PRO A 363 31.46 35.21 4.13
CA PRO A 363 31.96 34.87 2.80
C PRO A 363 33.28 35.61 2.58
N THR A 364 34.31 34.87 2.19
CA THR A 364 35.58 35.47 1.77
C THR A 364 35.27 36.43 0.64
N GLU A 365 35.60 37.71 0.79
CA GLU A 365 35.59 38.65 -0.33
C GLU A 365 36.48 38.03 -1.42
N VAL A 366 35.85 37.59 -2.51
CA VAL A 366 36.58 37.32 -3.73
C VAL A 366 36.97 38.69 -4.23
N ASP A 367 38.27 39.00 -4.19
CA ASP A 367 38.84 40.20 -4.79
C ASP A 367 38.38 40.29 -6.26
N LEU A 368 37.33 41.08 -6.49
CA LEU A 368 36.90 41.50 -7.82
C LEU A 368 37.75 42.72 -8.23
N ASP A 369 39.06 42.57 -8.19
CA ASP A 369 40.02 43.60 -8.63
C ASP A 369 41.28 42.90 -9.17
N ASP A 370 41.20 42.30 -10.38
CA ASP A 370 42.38 42.29 -11.29
C ASP A 370 42.13 41.87 -12.77
N ASP A 371 40.94 42.07 -13.35
CA ASP A 371 40.71 41.79 -14.79
C ASP A 371 40.38 43.05 -15.62
N ALA A 372 40.88 44.22 -15.19
CA ALA A 372 40.78 45.47 -15.94
C ALA A 372 42.15 46.10 -16.24
N ALA A 373 43.11 45.31 -16.73
CA ALA A 373 44.35 45.85 -17.31
C ALA A 373 45.02 44.86 -18.29
N ALA A 374 44.33 44.46 -19.34
CA ALA A 374 44.97 43.84 -20.51
C ALA A 374 44.15 44.07 -21.78
N ASP A 375 43.89 45.33 -22.11
CA ASP A 375 43.54 45.72 -23.48
C ASP A 375 44.36 46.95 -23.84
N GLU A 376 45.59 46.71 -24.32
CA GLU A 376 46.24 47.62 -25.25
C GLU A 376 47.43 46.93 -25.94
N SER A 377 47.33 46.90 -27.28
CA SER A 377 48.40 46.74 -28.27
C SER A 377 48.97 45.35 -28.58
N GLU A 378 48.42 44.69 -29.61
CA GLU A 378 49.26 44.03 -30.62
C GLU A 378 48.80 44.40 -32.04
N ASP A 379 49.65 45.22 -32.66
CA ASP A 379 49.70 45.59 -34.07
C ASP A 379 50.28 44.39 -34.85
N LEU A 380 49.61 43.93 -35.91
CA LEU A 380 50.12 42.91 -36.83
C LEU A 380 50.76 43.58 -38.07
N PRO A 381 51.93 43.13 -38.53
CA PRO A 381 52.26 43.08 -39.95
C PRO A 381 51.82 41.78 -40.63
#